data_AF-A0A842LW17-F1
#
_entry.id   AF-A0A842LW17-F1
#
_cell.length_a   1.000
_cell.length_b   1.000
_cell.length_c   1.000
_cell.angle_alpha   90.00
_cell.angle_beta   90.00
_cell.angle_gamma   90.00
#
_symmetry.space_group_name_H-M   'P 1'
#
loop_
_entity.id
_entity.type
_entity.pdbx_description
1 polymer ?
#
loop_
_entity_poly.entity_id
_entity_poly.type
_entity_poly.pdbx_seq_one_letter_code
_entity_poly.pdbx_strand_id
1 'polypeptide(L)'
;MRFALYDFEMQVPNDWKLSIDRKSQYGAGIISFSTPHGSTLDIIWENLEKHRSKSPTVEDFLNNYIEEMKKNKNVKSIEFTKESPIRTEEHESLPHEFTYVYKQPFSKTVSMKIVSKCLYCLHSNRFIIVYSRFDPKKENPDEPVIRDAIKSFDCHC
;
A
#
# COMPACT_ATOMS: atom_id res chain seq x y z
N MET A 1 16.26 -11.29 2.69
CA MET A 1 15.51 -12.46 3.20
C MET A 1 14.19 -12.59 2.47
N ARG A 2 13.73 -13.82 2.22
CA ARG A 2 12.37 -14.10 1.78
C ARG A 2 11.45 -14.15 3.00
N PHE A 3 10.47 -13.26 3.05
CA PHE A 3 9.37 -13.33 4.01
C PHE A 3 8.18 -14.02 3.31
N ALA A 4 7.60 -15.03 3.96
CA ALA A 4 6.39 -15.69 3.45
C ALA A 4 5.45 -16.01 4.61
N LEU A 5 4.21 -15.52 4.53
CA LEU A 5 3.16 -15.74 5.53
C LEU A 5 1.79 -15.42 4.91
N TYR A 6 0.75 -16.18 5.27
CA TYR A 6 -0.61 -16.00 4.74
C TYR A 6 -0.68 -16.01 3.19
N ASP A 7 0.13 -16.86 2.55
CA ASP A 7 0.31 -16.95 1.09
C ASP A 7 0.83 -15.68 0.42
N PHE A 8 1.33 -14.72 1.22
CA PHE A 8 2.09 -13.60 0.72
C PHE A 8 3.55 -13.97 0.67
N GLU A 9 4.26 -13.41 -0.30
CA GLU A 9 5.71 -13.46 -0.39
C GLU A 9 6.28 -12.09 -0.66
N MET A 10 7.41 -11.77 -0.05
CA MET A 10 8.14 -10.54 -0.31
C MET A 10 9.63 -10.68 -0.01
N GLN A 11 10.47 -10.00 -0.79
CA GLN A 11 11.88 -9.83 -0.45
C GLN A 11 12.04 -8.63 0.49
N VAL A 12 12.62 -8.87 1.66
CA VAL A 12 12.88 -7.83 2.67
C VAL A 12 14.31 -7.92 3.20
N PRO A 13 14.95 -6.80 3.54
CA PRO A 13 16.23 -6.80 4.24
C PRO A 13 16.18 -7.49 5.61
N ASN A 14 17.30 -8.05 6.05
CA ASN A 14 17.38 -8.87 7.27
C ASN A 14 17.41 -8.03 8.55
N ASP A 15 17.74 -6.74 8.44
CA ASP A 15 17.86 -5.78 9.53
C ASP A 15 16.53 -5.05 9.83
N TRP A 16 15.47 -5.36 9.09
CA TRP A 16 14.14 -4.81 9.31
C TRP A 16 13.43 -5.54 10.46
N LYS A 17 12.72 -4.76 11.29
CA LYS A 17 11.93 -5.31 12.40
C LYS A 17 10.52 -5.63 11.92
N LEU A 18 10.12 -6.89 12.08
CA LEU A 18 8.77 -7.37 11.75
C LEU A 18 7.83 -7.24 12.96
N SER A 19 6.65 -6.71 12.73
CA SER A 19 5.51 -6.71 13.66
C SER A 19 4.26 -7.23 12.95
N ILE A 20 3.48 -8.05 13.64
CA ILE A 20 2.20 -8.57 13.15
C ILE A 20 1.13 -8.15 14.16
N ASP A 21 0.07 -7.48 13.70
CA ASP A 21 -1.02 -7.12 14.58
C ASP A 21 -1.67 -8.38 15.16
N ARG A 22 -1.93 -8.39 16.47
CA ARG A 22 -2.44 -9.58 17.19
C ARG A 22 -3.82 -10.04 16.74
N LYS A 23 -4.59 -9.17 16.08
CA LYS A 23 -5.91 -9.49 15.52
C LYS A 23 -5.82 -10.05 14.10
N SER A 24 -4.63 -10.09 13.51
CA SER A 24 -4.43 -10.62 12.17
C SER A 24 -4.81 -12.09 12.10
N GLN A 25 -5.54 -12.43 11.05
CA GLN A 25 -5.95 -13.78 10.66
C GLN A 25 -5.73 -13.93 9.15
N TYR A 26 -5.86 -15.15 8.64
CA TYR A 26 -5.66 -15.44 7.22
C TYR A 26 -6.45 -14.50 6.28
N GLY A 27 -7.72 -14.24 6.59
CA GLY A 27 -8.60 -13.42 5.75
C GLY A 27 -8.52 -11.90 5.96
N ALA A 28 -7.93 -11.43 7.06
CA ALA A 28 -7.74 -10.00 7.32
C ALA A 28 -6.65 -9.75 8.36
N GLY A 29 -5.82 -8.73 8.16
CA GLY A 29 -4.74 -8.44 9.10
C GLY A 29 -3.81 -7.32 8.65
N ILE A 30 -2.80 -7.10 9.49
CA ILE A 30 -1.77 -6.08 9.29
C ILE A 30 -0.41 -6.66 9.66
N ILE A 31 0.54 -6.54 8.74
CA ILE A 31 1.96 -6.80 8.97
C ILE A 31 2.71 -5.49 8.69
N SER A 32 3.64 -5.14 9.58
CA SER A 32 4.45 -3.94 9.47
C SER A 32 5.93 -4.29 9.58
N PHE A 33 6.73 -3.79 8.65
CA PHE A 33 8.17 -3.82 8.71
C PHE A 33 8.69 -2.43 9.05
N SER A 34 9.43 -2.29 10.13
CA SER A 34 10.15 -1.05 10.47
C SER A 34 11.59 -1.14 9.99
N THR A 35 11.99 -0.16 9.20
CA THR A 35 13.34 0.00 8.65
C THR A 35 14.31 0.59 9.70
N PRO A 36 15.64 0.46 9.51
CA PRO A 36 16.63 1.02 10.43
C PRO A 36 16.53 2.54 10.63
N HIS A 37 16.10 3.29 9.60
CA HIS A 37 15.99 4.75 9.66
C HIS A 37 14.58 5.25 10.01
N GLY A 38 13.68 4.36 10.42
CA GLY A 38 12.37 4.71 10.99
C GLY A 38 11.20 4.78 10.01
N SER A 39 11.42 4.49 8.73
CA SER A 39 10.34 4.27 7.75
C SER A 39 9.61 2.96 8.03
N THR A 40 8.35 2.85 7.59
CA THR A 40 7.57 1.60 7.68
C THR A 40 7.12 1.12 6.31
N LEU A 41 7.10 -0.19 6.11
CA LEU A 41 6.42 -0.87 5.01
C LEU A 41 5.29 -1.71 5.61
N ASP A 42 4.06 -1.41 5.23
CA ASP A 42 2.87 -2.05 5.76
C ASP A 42 2.19 -2.91 4.70
N ILE A 43 1.79 -4.11 5.09
CA ILE A 43 0.91 -5.01 4.33
C ILE A 43 -0.40 -5.07 5.10
N ILE A 44 -1.48 -4.60 4.49
CA ILE A 44 -2.83 -4.66 5.04
C ILE A 44 -3.68 -5.50 4.11
N TRP A 45 -4.47 -6.41 4.66
CA TRP A 45 -5.43 -7.16 3.86
C TRP A 45 -6.76 -7.33 4.57
N GLU A 46 -7.80 -7.50 3.78
CA GLU A 46 -9.13 -7.81 4.26
C GLU A 46 -10.00 -8.49 3.18
N ASN A 47 -11.25 -8.79 3.52
CA ASN A 47 -12.22 -9.39 2.61
C ASN A 47 -12.49 -8.47 1.39
N LEU A 48 -12.26 -9.00 0.19
CA LEU A 48 -12.40 -8.27 -1.07
C LEU A 48 -13.85 -7.81 -1.34
N GLU A 49 -14.86 -8.61 -1.00
CA GLU A 49 -16.26 -8.28 -1.27
C GLU A 49 -16.74 -6.99 -0.59
N LYS A 50 -16.07 -6.57 0.50
CA LYS A 50 -16.33 -5.27 1.14
C LYS A 50 -16.07 -4.08 0.21
N HIS A 51 -15.15 -4.23 -0.73
CA HIS A 51 -14.71 -3.18 -1.65
C HIS A 51 -15.26 -3.38 -3.06
N ARG A 52 -15.36 -4.64 -3.50
CA ARG A 52 -15.70 -5.02 -4.87
C ARG A 52 -17.06 -4.50 -5.34
N SER A 53 -18.03 -4.37 -4.44
CA SER A 53 -19.36 -3.83 -4.76
C SER A 53 -19.33 -2.37 -5.24
N LYS A 54 -18.39 -1.56 -4.75
CA LYS A 54 -18.21 -0.14 -5.14
C LYS A 54 -17.06 0.06 -6.10
N SER A 55 -16.08 -0.83 -6.06
CA SER A 55 -14.84 -0.77 -6.80
C SER A 55 -14.53 -2.16 -7.36
N PRO A 56 -15.17 -2.54 -8.49
CA PRO A 56 -15.05 -3.88 -9.06
C PRO A 56 -13.62 -4.27 -9.44
N THR A 57 -12.81 -3.30 -9.84
CA THR A 57 -11.38 -3.48 -10.16
C THR A 57 -10.48 -2.71 -9.20
N VAL A 58 -9.19 -3.07 -9.15
CA VAL A 58 -8.18 -2.28 -8.41
C VAL A 58 -8.06 -0.85 -8.95
N GLU A 59 -8.30 -0.64 -10.25
CA GLU A 59 -8.30 0.68 -10.86
C GLU A 59 -9.49 1.52 -10.37
N ASP A 60 -10.68 0.93 -10.30
CA ASP A 60 -11.87 1.59 -9.75
C ASP A 60 -11.67 1.94 -8.28
N PHE A 61 -11.05 1.05 -7.50
CA PHE A 61 -10.68 1.34 -6.11
C PHE A 61 -9.79 2.56 -6.01
N LEU A 62 -8.71 2.57 -6.77
CA LEU A 62 -7.73 3.64 -6.71
C LEU A 62 -8.29 4.97 -7.22
N ASN A 63 -9.06 4.95 -8.30
CA ASN A 63 -9.75 6.14 -8.81
C ASN A 63 -10.74 6.69 -7.78
N ASN A 64 -11.58 5.84 -7.19
CA ASN A 64 -12.53 6.25 -6.15
C ASN A 64 -11.81 6.82 -4.92
N TYR A 65 -10.72 6.19 -4.50
CA TYR A 65 -9.90 6.66 -3.38
C TYR A 65 -9.33 8.06 -3.64
N ILE A 66 -8.74 8.29 -4.83
CA ILE A 66 -8.18 9.59 -5.21
C ILE A 66 -9.28 10.65 -5.33
N GLU A 67 -10.44 10.33 -5.89
CA GLU A 67 -11.57 11.27 -5.99
C GLU A 67 -12.12 11.64 -4.61
N GLU A 68 -12.23 10.69 -3.68
CA GLU A 68 -12.58 10.98 -2.28
C GLU A 68 -11.54 11.87 -1.59
N MET A 69 -10.24 11.65 -1.84
CA MET A 69 -9.20 12.54 -1.34
C MET A 69 -9.33 13.97 -1.90
N LYS A 70 -9.63 14.13 -3.19
CA LYS A 70 -9.83 15.45 -3.82
C LYS A 70 -11.03 16.21 -3.24
N LYS A 71 -12.08 15.50 -2.81
CA LYS A 71 -13.25 16.10 -2.15
C LYS A 71 -12.93 16.65 -0.75
N ASN A 72 -11.84 16.20 -0.13
CA ASN A 72 -11.44 16.67 1.20
C ASN A 72 -10.88 18.11 1.11
N LYS A 73 -11.61 19.07 1.69
CA LYS A 73 -11.26 20.51 1.70
C LYS A 73 -9.87 20.84 2.29
N ASN A 74 -9.31 19.93 3.09
CA ASN A 74 -7.99 20.07 3.67
C ASN A 74 -6.87 19.65 2.70
N VAL A 75 -7.17 18.84 1.69
CA VAL A 75 -6.20 18.48 0.64
C VAL A 75 -6.10 19.63 -0.34
N LYS A 76 -4.86 20.06 -0.62
CA LYS A 76 -4.54 21.24 -1.45
C LYS A 76 -4.11 20.85 -2.85
N SER A 77 -3.37 19.76 -2.97
CA SER A 77 -2.96 19.19 -4.25
C SER A 77 -2.75 17.69 -4.10
N ILE A 78 -2.92 16.98 -5.20
CA ILE A 78 -2.60 15.56 -5.34
C ILE A 78 -1.93 15.39 -6.70
N GLU A 79 -0.73 14.83 -6.70
CA GLU A 79 -0.02 14.33 -7.87
C GLU A 79 -0.07 12.82 -7.82
N PHE A 80 -0.49 12.18 -8.90
CA PHE A 80 -0.74 10.74 -8.93
C PHE A 80 -0.17 10.13 -10.20
N THR A 81 0.50 9.01 -10.03
CA THR A 81 1.04 8.18 -11.11
C THR A 81 0.72 6.72 -10.82
N LYS A 82 0.40 5.96 -11.87
CA LYS A 82 0.17 4.52 -11.78
C LYS A 82 0.82 3.83 -12.97
N GLU A 83 1.22 2.59 -12.75
CA GLU A 83 1.58 1.69 -13.84
C GLU A 83 0.32 1.13 -14.52
N SER A 84 0.51 0.33 -15.57
CA SER A 84 -0.61 -0.43 -16.13
C SER A 84 -1.01 -1.54 -15.14
N PRO A 85 -2.32 -1.79 -14.96
CA PRO A 85 -2.77 -2.91 -14.13
C PRO A 85 -2.29 -4.24 -14.71
N ILE A 86 -1.84 -5.13 -13.83
CA ILE A 86 -1.43 -6.49 -14.16
C ILE A 86 -2.59 -7.41 -13.80
N ARG A 87 -3.11 -8.13 -14.79
CA ARG A 87 -4.26 -9.04 -14.65
C ARG A 87 -3.87 -10.45 -15.01
N THR A 88 -4.22 -11.37 -14.13
CA THR A 88 -4.14 -12.83 -14.29
C THR A 88 -5.52 -13.41 -13.95
N GLU A 89 -5.70 -14.72 -14.10
CA GLU A 89 -6.97 -15.36 -13.75
C GLU A 89 -7.32 -15.22 -12.26
N GLU A 90 -6.31 -15.17 -11.39
CA GLU A 90 -6.48 -15.17 -9.93
C GLU A 90 -6.26 -13.79 -9.31
N HIS A 91 -5.50 -12.92 -9.98
CA HIS A 91 -5.06 -11.65 -9.43
C HIS A 91 -5.26 -10.48 -10.38
N GLU A 92 -5.70 -9.37 -9.82
CA GLU A 92 -5.56 -8.05 -10.42
C GLU A 92 -4.69 -7.20 -9.50
N SER A 93 -3.65 -6.56 -10.03
CA SER A 93 -2.76 -5.71 -9.22
C SER A 93 -2.38 -4.42 -9.93
N LEU A 94 -2.09 -3.39 -9.14
CA LEU A 94 -1.78 -2.06 -9.64
C LEU A 94 -0.73 -1.36 -8.76
N PRO A 95 0.53 -1.35 -9.21
CA PRO A 95 1.56 -0.47 -8.66
C PRO A 95 1.20 1.00 -8.93
N HIS A 96 1.33 1.83 -7.91
CA HIS A 96 1.02 3.25 -8.00
C HIS A 96 1.74 4.07 -6.94
N GLU A 97 1.75 5.37 -7.18
CA GLU A 97 2.32 6.35 -6.28
C GLU A 97 1.50 7.64 -6.33
N PHE A 98 1.31 8.26 -5.18
CA PHE A 98 0.79 9.62 -5.13
C PHE A 98 1.49 10.45 -4.08
N THR A 99 1.66 11.72 -4.40
CA THR A 99 2.05 12.75 -3.46
C THR A 99 0.87 13.68 -3.23
N TYR A 100 0.54 13.97 -1.98
CA TYR A 100 -0.52 14.91 -1.65
C TYR A 100 -0.09 15.88 -0.58
N VAL A 101 -0.63 17.08 -0.69
CA VAL A 101 -0.39 18.18 0.24
C VAL A 101 -1.67 18.40 1.03
N TYR A 102 -1.61 18.33 2.35
CA TYR A 102 -2.77 18.54 3.21
C TYR A 102 -2.50 19.59 4.29
N LYS A 103 -3.53 20.39 4.58
CA LYS A 103 -3.52 21.39 5.65
C LYS A 103 -4.10 20.78 6.91
N GLN A 104 -3.29 20.67 7.95
CA GLN A 104 -3.80 20.31 9.27
C GLN A 104 -4.55 21.49 9.92
N PRO A 105 -5.64 21.24 10.66
CA PRO A 105 -6.25 22.27 11.50
C PRO A 105 -5.21 22.88 12.44
N PHE A 106 -5.11 24.21 12.48
CA PHE A 106 -4.20 24.97 13.35
C PHE A 106 -2.68 24.70 13.18
N SER A 107 -2.26 24.02 12.11
CA SER A 107 -0.86 23.65 11.88
C SER A 107 -0.41 23.99 10.45
N LYS A 108 0.87 23.73 10.18
CA LYS A 108 1.49 23.93 8.86
C LYS A 108 0.96 22.90 7.85
N THR A 109 1.17 23.23 6.58
CA THR A 109 0.85 22.32 5.48
C THR A 109 1.89 21.21 5.44
N VAL A 110 1.42 19.96 5.36
CA VAL A 110 2.25 18.75 5.33
C VAL A 110 2.15 18.13 3.95
N SER A 111 3.28 17.67 3.42
CA SER A 111 3.32 16.89 2.18
C SER A 111 3.58 15.43 2.53
N MET A 112 2.91 14.52 1.84
CA MET A 112 3.05 13.08 2.04
C MET A 112 3.13 12.40 0.70
N LYS A 113 4.12 11.53 0.53
CA LYS A 113 4.31 10.66 -0.62
C LYS A 113 3.95 9.24 -0.20
N ILE A 114 3.15 8.55 -0.99
CA ILE A 114 2.78 7.16 -0.77
C ILE A 114 3.22 6.36 -1.98
N VAL A 115 3.98 5.29 -1.73
CA VAL A 115 4.36 4.30 -2.73
C VAL A 115 3.65 3.01 -2.37
N SER A 116 2.93 2.42 -3.31
CA SER A 116 2.02 1.32 -3.01
C SER A 116 1.77 0.38 -4.18
N LYS A 117 1.33 -0.83 -3.83
CA LYS A 117 0.75 -1.81 -4.75
C LYS A 117 -0.57 -2.31 -4.15
N CYS A 118 -1.66 -2.12 -4.88
CA CYS A 118 -2.94 -2.74 -4.57
C CYS A 118 -3.03 -4.08 -5.29
N LEU A 119 -3.66 -5.08 -4.66
CA LEU A 119 -3.88 -6.39 -5.24
C LEU A 119 -5.24 -6.95 -4.80
N TYR A 120 -6.06 -7.32 -5.77
CA TYR A 120 -7.26 -8.13 -5.59
C TYR A 120 -6.88 -9.58 -5.87
N CYS A 121 -6.97 -10.44 -4.86
CA CYS A 121 -6.87 -11.88 -5.00
C CYS A 121 -8.29 -12.47 -5.06
N LEU A 122 -8.68 -12.92 -6.25
CA LEU A 122 -10.00 -13.47 -6.53
C LEU A 122 -10.17 -14.86 -5.94
N HIS A 123 -9.09 -15.66 -5.90
CA HIS A 123 -9.12 -17.02 -5.35
C HIS A 123 -9.36 -17.03 -3.83
N SER A 124 -8.52 -16.30 -3.08
CA SER A 124 -8.61 -16.25 -1.62
C SER A 124 -9.59 -15.19 -1.09
N ASN A 125 -10.28 -14.47 -1.97
CA ASN A 125 -11.22 -13.39 -1.65
C ASN A 125 -10.62 -12.28 -0.76
N ARG A 126 -9.39 -11.84 -1.10
CA ARG A 126 -8.64 -10.84 -0.32
C ARG A 126 -8.32 -9.60 -1.15
N PHE A 127 -8.58 -8.44 -0.57
CA PHE A 127 -8.01 -7.18 -1.01
C PHE A 127 -6.78 -6.90 -0.17
N ILE A 128 -5.64 -6.70 -0.82
CA ILE A 128 -4.33 -6.49 -0.20
C ILE A 128 -3.75 -5.17 -0.67
N ILE A 129 -3.19 -4.41 0.26
CA ILE A 129 -2.44 -3.18 0.00
C ILE A 129 -1.08 -3.32 0.66
N VAL A 130 -0.03 -3.14 -0.14
CA VAL A 130 1.35 -3.06 0.34
C VAL A 130 1.83 -1.64 0.09
N TYR A 131 2.20 -0.91 1.14
CA TYR A 131 2.54 0.50 0.98
C TYR A 131 3.52 1.02 2.01
N SER A 132 4.16 2.13 1.65
CA SER A 132 4.97 2.93 2.56
C SER A 132 4.66 4.42 2.37
N ARG A 133 5.02 5.22 3.36
CA ARG A 133 4.79 6.67 3.38
C ARG A 133 6.10 7.41 3.62
N PHE A 134 6.31 8.50 2.89
CA PHE A 134 7.51 9.31 2.94
C PHE A 134 7.17 10.80 3.04
N ASP A 135 8.05 11.58 3.66
CA ASP A 135 8.04 13.04 3.53
C ASP A 135 8.80 13.41 2.26
N PRO A 136 8.14 13.88 1.18
CA PRO A 136 8.81 14.17 -0.08
C PRO A 136 9.81 15.34 0.02
N LYS A 137 9.85 16.08 1.13
CA LYS A 137 10.82 17.15 1.37
C LYS A 137 12.13 16.66 1.99
N LYS A 138 12.19 15.39 2.40
CA LYS A 138 13.37 14.80 3.02
C LYS A 138 13.80 13.59 2.21
N GLU A 139 15.09 13.50 1.95
CA GLU A 139 15.66 12.27 1.41
C GLU A 139 15.49 11.15 2.45
N ASN A 140 15.04 10.00 1.97
CA ASN A 140 14.88 8.82 2.79
C ASN A 140 15.78 7.70 2.23
N PRO A 141 16.84 7.30 2.95
CA PRO A 141 17.78 6.30 2.45
C PRO A 141 17.13 4.92 2.24
N ASP A 142 16.00 4.64 2.90
CA ASP A 142 15.30 3.36 2.78
C ASP A 142 14.33 3.32 1.59
N GLU A 143 13.99 4.47 0.99
CA GLU A 143 12.96 4.54 -0.06
C GLU A 143 13.26 3.61 -1.27
N PRO A 144 14.48 3.56 -1.83
CA PRO A 144 14.77 2.66 -2.94
C PRO A 144 14.56 1.19 -2.57
N VAL A 145 15.01 0.78 -1.38
CA VAL A 145 14.91 -0.62 -0.92
C VAL A 145 13.46 -0.98 -0.59
N ILE A 146 12.67 -0.04 -0.06
CA ILE A 146 11.23 -0.21 0.13
C ILE A 146 10.51 -0.38 -1.20
N ARG A 147 10.86 0.40 -2.23
CA ARG A 147 10.28 0.24 -3.57
C ARG A 147 10.54 -1.14 -4.14
N ASP A 148 11.78 -1.63 -4.00
CA ASP A 148 12.14 -2.97 -4.44
C ASP A 148 11.36 -4.06 -3.67
N ALA A 149 11.20 -3.88 -2.35
CA ALA A 149 10.38 -4.78 -1.53
C ALA A 149 8.91 -4.80 -2.00
N ILE A 150 8.27 -3.63 -2.18
CA ILE A 150 6.89 -3.53 -2.69
C ILE A 150 6.76 -4.18 -4.07
N LYS A 151 7.74 -3.95 -4.96
CA LYS A 151 7.74 -4.53 -6.31
C LYS A 151 7.85 -6.05 -6.27
N SER A 152 8.63 -6.59 -5.34
CA SER A 152 8.81 -8.03 -5.14
C SER A 152 7.62 -8.74 -4.50
N PHE A 153 6.63 -7.99 -3.99
CA PHE A 153 5.47 -8.59 -3.32
C PHE A 153 4.65 -9.44 -4.28
N ASP A 154 4.36 -10.68 -3.87
CA ASP A 154 3.56 -11.65 -4.61
C ASP A 154 2.55 -12.37 -3.71
N CYS A 155 1.50 -12.93 -4.32
CA CYS A 155 0.44 -13.69 -3.66
C CYS A 155 0.32 -15.06 -4.33
N HIS A 156 0.46 -16.13 -3.55
CA HIS A 156 0.54 -17.52 -4.01
C HIS A 156 -0.71 -18.36 -3.69
N CYS A 157 -1.89 -17.72 -3.72
CA CYS A 157 -3.17 -18.33 -3.34
C CYS A 157 -3.52 -19.61 -4.11
#